data_AF-A0A970PR09-F1
#
_entry.id   AF-A0A970PR09-F1
#
_cell.length_a   1.000
_cell.length_b   1.000
_cell.length_c   1.000
_cell.angle_alpha   90.00
_cell.angle_beta   90.00
_cell.angle_gamma   90.00
#
_symmetry.space_group_name_H-M   'P 1'
#
loop_
_entity.id
_entity.type
_entity.pdbx_description
1 polymer ?
#
loop_
_entity_poly.entity_id
_entity_poly.type
_entity_poly.pdbx_seq_one_letter_code
_entity_poly.pdbx_strand_id
1 'polypeptide(L)'
;MKDWTREIEDYIAQEKEVLSALDTRAISDAMNLIEDTYENEKTIYIFGNGGSAATASHFQNDFNKGISEYTQKKFRFQCLSDNIATVLAIANDIAFEEIYRFQLKGRLQKGDIVIAISGGGNSPNVLNAVQYA
;
A
#
# COMPACT_ATOMS: atom_id res chain seq x y z
N MET A 1 7.45 39.26 7.55
CA MET A 1 7.11 37.87 7.13
C MET A 1 6.47 37.18 8.32
N LYS A 2 5.60 36.20 8.07
CA LYS A 2 5.03 35.38 9.14
C LYS A 2 6.11 34.43 9.70
N ASP A 3 6.22 34.34 11.01
CA ASP A 3 7.06 33.34 11.70
C ASP A 3 6.23 32.06 11.87
N TRP A 4 6.81 30.92 11.49
CA TRP A 4 6.17 29.60 11.49
C TRP A 4 6.90 28.61 12.41
N THR A 5 7.87 29.08 13.20
CA THR A 5 8.71 28.22 14.05
C THR A 5 7.87 27.34 14.95
N ARG A 6 6.83 27.91 15.57
CA ARG A 6 5.96 27.19 16.49
C ARG A 6 5.18 26.07 15.79
N GLU A 7 4.59 26.33 14.62
CA GLU A 7 3.86 25.31 13.87
C GLU A 7 4.76 24.15 13.44
N ILE A 8 6.03 24.42 13.12
CA ILE A 8 7.02 23.40 12.78
C ILE A 8 7.39 22.58 14.03
N GLU A 9 7.64 23.23 15.17
CA GLU A 9 7.93 22.56 16.43
C GLU A 9 6.77 21.66 16.88
N ASP A 10 5.53 22.14 16.75
CA ASP A 10 4.32 21.39 17.05
C ASP A 10 4.18 20.16 16.13
N TYR A 11 4.42 20.31 14.82
CA TYR A 11 4.40 19.19 13.87
C TYR A 11 5.45 18.12 14.21
N ILE A 12 6.69 18.53 14.48
CA ILE A 12 7.78 17.62 14.85
C ILE A 12 7.45 16.88 16.15
N ALA A 13 6.85 17.56 17.13
CA ALA A 13 6.44 16.93 18.38
C ALA A 13 5.38 15.84 18.15
N GLN A 14 4.37 16.13 17.33
CA GLN A 14 3.34 15.16 16.95
C GLN A 14 3.93 13.96 16.20
N GLU A 15 4.85 14.19 15.27
CA GLU A 15 5.51 13.10 14.52
C GLU A 15 6.27 12.16 15.45
N LYS A 16 7.01 12.70 16.42
CA LYS A 16 7.72 11.89 17.44
C LYS A 16 6.77 11.07 18.30
N GLU A 17 5.64 11.65 18.71
CA GLU A 17 4.62 10.96 19.50
C GLU A 17 4.05 9.79 18.70
N VAL A 18 3.65 10.02 17.45
CA VAL A 18 3.12 8.97 16.57
C VAL A 18 4.13 7.85 16.35
N LEU A 19 5.39 8.19 16.04
CA LEU A 19 6.44 7.19 15.84
C LEU A 19 6.70 6.36 17.10
N SER A 20 6.64 6.98 18.28
CA SER A 20 6.84 6.30 19.56
C SER A 20 5.66 5.40 19.94
N ALA A 21 4.47 5.66 19.39
CA ALA A 21 3.25 4.89 19.65
C ALA A 21 3.07 3.70 18.70
N LEU A 22 3.92 3.52 17.69
CA LEU A 22 3.83 2.41 16.75
C LEU A 22 4.04 1.07 17.45
N ASP A 23 3.16 0.10 17.14
CA ASP A 23 3.33 -1.27 17.62
C ASP A 23 4.43 -1.98 16.81
N THR A 24 5.61 -2.09 17.42
CA THR A 24 6.78 -2.72 16.80
C THR A 24 6.59 -4.21 16.51
N ARG A 25 5.69 -4.90 17.23
CA ARG A 25 5.37 -6.30 16.94
C ARG A 25 4.52 -6.40 15.69
N ALA A 26 3.50 -5.56 15.55
CA ALA A 26 2.68 -5.50 14.34
C ALA A 26 3.52 -5.18 13.09
N ILE A 27 4.50 -4.27 13.21
CA ILE A 27 5.45 -3.98 12.13
C ILE A 27 6.32 -5.20 11.81
N SER A 28 6.86 -5.87 12.83
CA SER A 28 7.64 -7.10 12.64
C SER A 28 6.82 -8.19 11.94
N ASP A 29 5.55 -8.37 12.31
CA ASP A 29 4.66 -9.36 11.69
C ASP A 29 4.39 -9.02 10.23
N ALA A 30 4.19 -7.74 9.89
CA ALA A 30 4.04 -7.28 8.52
C ALA A 30 5.31 -7.51 7.69
N MET A 31 6.50 -7.29 8.27
CA MET A 31 7.78 -7.55 7.62
C MET A 31 7.98 -9.05 7.34
N ASN A 32 7.71 -9.90 8.35
CA ASN A 32 7.79 -11.36 8.21
C ASN A 32 6.86 -11.87 7.09
N LEU A 33 5.67 -11.28 6.98
CA LEU A 33 4.72 -11.63 5.92
C LEU A 33 5.25 -11.25 4.53
N ILE A 34 5.86 -10.08 4.38
CA ILE A 34 6.48 -9.64 3.11
C ILE A 34 7.65 -10.56 2.74
N GLU A 35 8.49 -10.92 3.71
CA GLU A 35 9.63 -11.81 3.49
C GLU A 35 9.20 -13.22 3.09
N ASP A 36 8.23 -13.81 3.80
CA ASP A 36 7.68 -15.12 3.45
C ASP A 36 7.05 -15.11 2.05
N THR A 37 6.31 -14.05 1.71
CA THR A 37 5.73 -13.89 0.36
C THR A 37 6.83 -13.83 -0.71
N TYR A 38 7.91 -13.11 -0.45
CA TYR A 38 9.08 -13.03 -1.34
C TYR A 38 9.79 -14.38 -1.49
N GLU A 39 10.04 -15.09 -0.39
CA GLU A 39 10.75 -16.37 -0.43
C GLU A 39 9.97 -17.44 -1.18
N ASN A 40 8.64 -17.41 -1.09
CA ASN A 40 7.75 -18.30 -1.82
C ASN A 40 7.40 -17.81 -3.25
N GLU A 41 8.05 -16.75 -3.73
CA GLU A 41 7.86 -16.15 -5.06
C GLU A 41 6.39 -15.77 -5.36
N LYS A 42 5.70 -15.31 -4.33
CA LYS A 42 4.30 -14.87 -4.38
C LYS A 42 4.19 -13.37 -4.67
N THR A 43 2.98 -12.94 -4.99
CA THR A 43 2.68 -11.56 -5.42
C THR A 43 2.22 -10.73 -4.23
N ILE A 44 2.67 -9.48 -4.17
CA ILE A 44 2.24 -8.51 -3.17
C ILE A 44 1.44 -7.42 -3.90
N TYR A 45 0.14 -7.35 -3.65
CA TYR A 45 -0.70 -6.30 -4.22
C TYR A 45 -0.78 -5.11 -3.27
N ILE A 46 -0.42 -3.91 -3.72
CA ILE A 46 -0.44 -2.71 -2.88
C ILE A 46 -1.34 -1.62 -3.48
N PHE A 47 -2.09 -0.92 -2.65
CA PHE A 47 -3.03 0.10 -3.12
C PHE A 47 -3.49 1.06 -2.02
N GLY A 48 -4.03 2.20 -2.44
CA GLY A 48 -4.57 3.24 -1.57
C GLY A 48 -5.06 4.43 -2.39
N ASN A 49 -5.78 5.36 -1.77
CA ASN A 49 -6.37 6.51 -2.48
C ASN A 49 -5.52 7.78 -2.33
N GLY A 50 -5.51 8.64 -3.36
CA GLY A 50 -4.87 9.97 -3.30
C GLY A 50 -3.39 9.90 -2.95
N GLY A 51 -2.97 10.59 -1.87
CA GLY A 51 -1.58 10.51 -1.38
C GLY A 51 -1.13 9.08 -1.05
N SER A 52 -2.04 8.26 -0.52
CA SER A 52 -1.77 6.84 -0.26
C SER A 52 -1.57 6.02 -1.54
N ALA A 53 -2.19 6.43 -2.66
CA ALA A 53 -1.95 5.84 -3.98
C ALA A 53 -0.51 6.10 -4.45
N ALA A 54 -0.04 7.34 -4.26
CA ALA A 54 1.33 7.72 -4.60
C ALA A 54 2.35 6.98 -3.71
N THR A 55 2.08 6.85 -2.41
CA THR A 55 2.90 6.03 -1.51
C THR A 55 2.92 4.56 -1.94
N ALA A 56 1.77 3.97 -2.30
CA ALA A 56 1.70 2.59 -2.78
C ALA A 56 2.52 2.36 -4.06
N SER A 57 2.44 3.29 -5.01
CA SER A 57 3.21 3.26 -6.25
C SER A 57 4.71 3.37 -5.99
N HIS A 58 5.12 4.33 -5.14
CA HIS A 58 6.52 4.50 -4.76
C HIS A 58 7.06 3.27 -4.04
N PHE A 59 6.30 2.71 -3.10
CA PHE A 59 6.67 1.49 -2.37
C PHE A 59 6.87 0.31 -3.34
N GLN A 60 5.97 0.13 -4.31
CA GLN A 60 6.15 -0.88 -5.36
C GLN A 60 7.47 -0.66 -6.11
N ASN A 61 7.77 0.57 -6.52
CA ASN A 61 8.99 0.91 -7.25
C ASN A 61 10.25 0.60 -6.41
N ASP A 62 10.26 0.99 -5.13
CA ASP A 62 11.39 0.76 -4.24
C ASP A 62 11.70 -0.73 -4.10
N PHE A 63 10.69 -1.59 -4.01
CA PHE A 63 10.91 -3.03 -3.91
C PHE A 63 11.29 -3.67 -5.25
N ASN A 64 10.53 -3.41 -6.32
CA ASN A 64 10.72 -4.10 -7.60
C ASN A 64 11.91 -3.59 -8.40
N LYS A 65 12.22 -2.29 -8.31
CA LYS A 65 13.42 -1.70 -8.92
C LYS A 65 14.53 -1.67 -7.89
N GLY A 66 14.33 -0.96 -6.78
CA GLY A 66 15.40 -0.62 -5.84
C GLY A 66 16.02 -1.83 -5.14
N ILE A 67 15.25 -2.53 -4.32
CA ILE A 67 15.73 -3.68 -3.53
C ILE A 67 16.04 -4.85 -4.46
N SER A 68 15.12 -5.14 -5.38
CA SER A 68 15.26 -6.27 -6.30
C SER A 68 16.48 -6.16 -7.22
N GLU A 69 17.08 -4.98 -7.43
CA GLU A 69 18.34 -4.83 -8.16
C GLU A 69 19.48 -5.65 -7.52
N TYR A 70 19.44 -5.82 -6.19
CA TYR A 70 20.52 -6.43 -5.41
C TYR A 70 20.22 -7.86 -4.92
N THR A 71 19.06 -8.42 -5.27
CA THR A 71 18.64 -9.76 -4.84
C THR A 71 18.59 -10.76 -6.01
N GLN A 72 18.76 -12.05 -5.71
CA GLN A 72 18.68 -13.11 -6.73
C GLN A 72 17.24 -13.35 -7.19
N LYS A 73 16.32 -13.56 -6.24
CA LYS A 73 14.86 -13.52 -6.51
C LYS A 73 14.42 -12.07 -6.60
N LYS A 74 13.35 -11.79 -7.33
CA LYS A 74 12.79 -10.44 -7.46
C LYS A 74 11.48 -10.37 -6.69
N PHE A 75 11.27 -9.27 -5.99
CA PHE A 75 9.96 -8.97 -5.43
C PHE A 75 8.93 -8.85 -6.56
N ARG A 76 7.70 -9.26 -6.28
CA ARG A 76 6.57 -9.20 -7.22
C ARG A 76 5.49 -8.27 -6.67
N PHE A 77 5.85 -7.01 -6.40
CA PHE A 77 4.84 -6.01 -6.03
C PHE A 77 4.04 -5.58 -7.26
N GLN A 78 2.73 -5.40 -7.08
CA GLN A 78 1.86 -4.78 -8.07
C GLN A 78 1.02 -3.69 -7.41
N CYS A 79 1.22 -2.44 -7.81
CA CYS A 79 0.37 -1.34 -7.38
C CYS A 79 -0.91 -1.30 -8.21
N LEU A 80 -2.07 -1.50 -7.57
CA LEU A 80 -3.36 -1.47 -8.28
C LEU A 80 -3.84 -0.05 -8.63
N SER A 81 -3.11 0.97 -8.19
CA SER A 81 -3.44 2.38 -8.44
C SER A 81 -2.75 2.96 -9.69
N ASP A 82 -1.75 2.27 -10.24
CA ASP A 82 -0.87 2.84 -11.29
C ASP A 82 -1.53 2.87 -12.66
N ASN A 83 -2.31 1.84 -13.00
CA ASN A 83 -2.96 1.77 -14.30
C ASN A 83 -4.25 2.60 -14.30
N ILE A 84 -4.11 3.90 -14.58
CA ILE A 84 -5.24 4.83 -14.56
C ILE A 84 -6.35 4.44 -15.54
N ALA A 85 -6.01 3.86 -16.70
CA ALA A 85 -7.01 3.38 -17.65
C ALA A 85 -7.86 2.26 -17.06
N THR A 86 -7.24 1.33 -16.32
CA THR A 86 -7.94 0.25 -15.60
C THR A 86 -8.81 0.81 -14.49
N VAL A 87 -8.27 1.71 -13.67
CA VAL A 87 -9.00 2.33 -12.55
C VAL A 87 -10.24 3.08 -13.06
N LEU A 88 -10.08 3.89 -14.11
CA LEU A 88 -11.19 4.67 -14.66
C LEU A 88 -12.23 3.80 -15.37
N ALA A 89 -11.82 2.75 -16.09
CA ALA A 89 -12.76 1.82 -16.71
C ALA A 89 -13.63 1.11 -15.66
N ILE A 90 -13.02 0.58 -14.59
CA ILE A 90 -13.78 -0.07 -13.51
C ILE A 90 -14.69 0.92 -12.79
N ALA A 91 -14.18 2.13 -12.50
CA ALA A 91 -14.96 3.15 -11.85
C ALA A 91 -16.19 3.57 -12.67
N ASN A 92 -16.05 3.67 -13.99
CA ASN A 92 -17.13 4.05 -14.91
C ASN A 92 -18.13 2.91 -15.15
N ASP A 93 -17.64 1.70 -15.41
CA ASP A 93 -18.46 0.59 -15.88
C ASP A 93 -19.08 -0.23 -14.74
N ILE A 94 -18.49 -0.16 -13.54
CA ILE A 94 -18.91 -0.96 -12.38
C ILE A 94 -19.24 -0.05 -11.19
N ALA A 95 -18.21 0.53 -10.55
CA ALA A 95 -18.33 1.45 -9.43
C ALA A 95 -16.92 1.85 -8.95
N PHE A 96 -16.76 3.04 -8.37
CA PHE A 96 -15.48 3.46 -7.80
C PHE A 96 -15.08 2.58 -6.60
N GLU A 97 -16.06 2.05 -5.85
CA GLU A 97 -15.91 1.12 -4.74
C GLU A 97 -15.34 -0.25 -5.15
N GLU A 98 -15.25 -0.53 -6.45
CA GLU A 98 -14.80 -1.81 -6.99
C GLU A 98 -13.40 -1.76 -7.60
N ILE A 99 -12.78 -0.57 -7.70
CA ILE A 99 -11.54 -0.37 -8.48
C ILE A 99 -10.38 -1.28 -8.06
N TYR A 100 -10.29 -1.68 -6.79
CA TYR A 100 -9.24 -2.59 -6.31
C TYR A 100 -9.72 -4.04 -6.28
N ARG A 101 -10.91 -4.31 -5.74
CA ARG A 101 -11.46 -5.68 -5.65
C ARG A 101 -11.57 -6.33 -7.03
N PHE A 102 -12.03 -5.59 -8.03
CA PHE A 102 -12.16 -6.13 -9.39
C PHE A 102 -10.81 -6.55 -9.97
N GLN A 103 -9.75 -5.78 -9.71
CA GLN A 103 -8.40 -6.12 -10.19
C GLN A 103 -7.81 -7.35 -9.49
N LEU A 104 -8.18 -7.59 -8.23
CA LEU A 104 -7.78 -8.79 -7.47
C LEU A 104 -8.52 -10.05 -7.93
N LYS A 105 -9.77 -9.91 -8.36
CA LYS A 105 -10.64 -11.05 -8.70
C LYS A 105 -10.01 -11.94 -9.79
N GLY A 106 -9.72 -13.18 -9.41
CA GLY A 106 -9.11 -14.18 -10.30
C GLY A 106 -7.61 -13.98 -10.57
N ARG A 107 -6.98 -12.94 -10.01
CA ARG A 107 -5.53 -12.72 -10.04
C ARG A 107 -4.88 -13.10 -8.72
N LEU A 108 -5.46 -12.69 -7.59
CA LEU A 108 -5.00 -13.03 -6.25
C LEU A 108 -5.00 -14.56 -6.07
N GLN A 109 -3.84 -15.13 -5.73
CA GLN A 109 -3.66 -16.56 -5.50
C GLN A 109 -3.39 -16.85 -4.02
N LYS A 110 -3.53 -18.13 -3.64
CA LYS A 110 -3.12 -18.58 -2.31
C LYS A 110 -1.63 -18.31 -2.09
N GLY A 111 -1.33 -17.60 -1.00
CA GLY A 111 0.02 -17.20 -0.61
C GLY A 111 0.42 -15.81 -1.10
N ASP A 112 -0.37 -15.18 -1.97
CA ASP A 112 -0.23 -13.74 -2.24
C ASP A 112 -0.79 -12.94 -1.06
N ILE A 113 -0.38 -11.67 -0.94
CA ILE A 113 -0.88 -10.77 0.11
C ILE A 113 -1.34 -9.44 -0.49
N VAL A 114 -2.16 -8.72 0.29
CA VAL A 114 -2.57 -7.35 0.00
C VAL A 114 -2.02 -6.38 1.05
N ILE A 115 -1.58 -5.21 0.61
CA ILE A 115 -1.18 -4.08 1.45
C ILE A 115 -2.08 -2.89 1.10
N ALA A 116 -2.96 -2.55 2.02
CA ALA A 116 -3.92 -1.46 1.88
C ALA A 116 -3.45 -0.23 2.68
N ILE A 117 -3.27 0.92 2.00
CA ILE A 117 -2.90 2.18 2.64
C ILE A 117 -4.12 3.12 2.63
N SER A 118 -4.61 3.47 3.83
CA SER A 118 -5.72 4.41 3.99
C SER A 118 -5.55 5.25 5.25
N GLY A 119 -5.34 6.57 5.08
CA GLY A 119 -5.21 7.48 6.21
C GLY A 119 -6.49 7.61 7.07
N GLY A 120 -7.66 7.38 6.46
CA GLY A 120 -8.95 7.45 7.17
C GLY A 120 -9.55 6.10 7.56
N GLY A 121 -8.99 4.98 7.08
CA GLY A 121 -9.48 3.62 7.36
C GLY A 121 -10.89 3.26 6.82
N ASN A 122 -11.59 4.21 6.19
CA ASN A 122 -13.03 4.10 5.90
C ASN A 122 -13.35 4.10 4.40
N SER A 123 -12.35 4.05 3.51
CA SER A 123 -12.59 4.11 2.07
C SER A 123 -13.23 2.81 1.57
N PRO A 124 -14.45 2.83 1.00
CA PRO A 124 -15.15 1.60 0.64
C PRO A 124 -14.41 0.77 -0.42
N ASN A 125 -13.74 1.42 -1.37
CA ASN A 125 -12.93 0.73 -2.39
C ASN A 125 -11.75 -0.07 -1.81
N VAL A 126 -11.12 0.44 -0.76
CA VAL A 126 -10.04 -0.24 -0.03
C VAL A 126 -10.63 -1.37 0.81
N LEU A 127 -11.70 -1.11 1.55
CA LEU A 127 -12.36 -2.10 2.40
C LEU A 127 -12.88 -3.30 1.59
N ASN A 128 -13.52 -3.06 0.44
CA ASN A 128 -14.01 -4.12 -0.44
C ASN A 128 -12.89 -5.04 -0.93
N ALA A 129 -11.71 -4.50 -1.19
CA ALA A 129 -10.55 -5.28 -1.62
C ALA A 129 -9.95 -6.09 -0.46
N VAL A 130 -9.84 -5.50 0.73
CA VAL A 130 -9.36 -6.20 1.94
C VAL A 130 -10.32 -7.32 2.36
N GLN A 131 -11.63 -7.11 2.27
CA GLN A 131 -12.62 -8.15 2.59
C GLN A 131 -12.63 -9.31 1.59
N TYR A 132 -12.16 -9.06 0.36
CA TYR A 132 -12.07 -10.09 -0.67
C TYR A 132 -10.81 -10.95 -0.52
N ALA A 133 -9.72 -10.36 -0.04
CA ALA A 133 -8.43 -11.02 0.16
C ALA A 133 -8.42 -11.93 1.39
#